data_AF-A0A832ALV6-F1
#
_entry.id   AF-A0A832ALV6-F1
#
_cell.length_a   1.000
_cell.length_b   1.000
_cell.length_c   1.000
_cell.angle_alpha   90.00
_cell.angle_beta   90.00
_cell.angle_gamma   90.00
#
_symmetry.space_group_name_H-M   'P 1'
#
loop_
_entity.id
_entity.type
_entity.pdbx_description
1 polymer ?
#
loop_
_entity_poly.entity_id
_entity_poly.type
_entity_poly.pdbx_seq_one_letter_code
_entity_poly.pdbx_strand_id
1 'polypeptide(L)'
;MTIKTYCLDVRGDFACFTRPEMKVERVSYDVITPSAARAIFDAILWKPAIRWQVTRIEVLAPIRWINLRRNELGGVISARNVKTAMKQGRGNLGVYVEDDRQQRAGLFLRDVHYRLHARFELLDKREGPEKYAEMFQRRARRGQCFNQPYLGCRE
;
A
#
# COMPACT_ATOMS: atom_id res chain seq x y z
N MET A 1 6.37 -25.69 -18.10
CA MET A 1 6.91 -24.32 -18.02
C MET A 1 7.18 -23.98 -16.58
N THR A 2 8.43 -23.77 -16.20
CA THR A 2 8.84 -23.44 -14.82
C THR A 2 8.39 -22.02 -14.49
N ILE A 3 7.55 -21.85 -13.47
CA ILE A 3 7.04 -20.54 -13.09
C ILE A 3 8.19 -19.74 -12.47
N LYS A 4 8.67 -18.71 -13.17
CA LYS A 4 9.78 -17.86 -12.70
C LYS A 4 9.33 -17.08 -11.45
N THR A 5 10.10 -17.21 -10.38
CA THR A 5 9.92 -16.44 -9.15
C THR A 5 10.78 -15.19 -9.20
N TYR A 6 10.21 -14.06 -8.82
CA TYR A 6 10.84 -12.75 -8.73
C TYR A 6 11.10 -12.40 -7.28
N CYS A 7 12.22 -11.72 -7.04
CA CYS A 7 12.66 -11.32 -5.72
C CYS A 7 12.90 -9.81 -5.69
N LEU A 8 12.38 -9.13 -4.67
CA LEU A 8 12.59 -7.71 -4.41
C LEU A 8 13.20 -7.52 -3.01
N ASP A 9 14.24 -6.69 -2.91
CA ASP A 9 14.74 -6.15 -1.66
C ASP A 9 13.98 -4.86 -1.36
N VAL A 10 13.27 -4.81 -0.23
CA VAL A 10 12.37 -3.71 0.13
C VAL A 10 12.73 -3.20 1.51
N ARG A 11 12.96 -1.90 1.62
CA ARG A 11 13.33 -1.21 2.87
C ARG A 11 12.51 0.06 3.03
N GLY A 12 12.35 0.50 4.26
CA GLY A 12 11.83 1.81 4.57
C GLY A 12 12.00 2.16 6.03
N ASP A 13 12.02 3.47 6.30
CA ASP A 13 12.20 3.98 7.66
C ASP A 13 11.00 3.68 8.53
N PHE A 14 9.79 3.65 7.94
CA PHE A 14 8.54 3.36 8.63
C PHE A 14 7.63 2.42 7.82
N ALA A 15 6.78 1.67 8.53
CA ALA A 15 5.73 0.87 7.90
C ALA A 15 4.48 0.74 8.79
N CYS A 16 3.31 0.63 8.17
CA CYS A 16 2.04 0.41 8.87
C CYS A 16 1.12 -0.56 8.13
N PHE A 17 1.22 -1.84 8.48
CA PHE A 17 0.33 -2.86 7.99
C PHE A 17 -0.87 -2.97 8.94
N THR A 18 -1.79 -2.01 8.84
CA THR A 18 -2.85 -1.81 9.84
C THR A 18 -3.67 -3.08 10.10
N ARG A 19 -3.75 -3.47 11.37
CA ARG A 19 -4.63 -4.53 11.87
C ARG A 19 -6.10 -4.09 11.74
N PRO A 20 -6.98 -4.89 11.12
CA PRO A 20 -8.37 -4.50 10.89
C PRO A 20 -9.15 -4.26 12.18
N GLU A 21 -8.80 -4.96 13.27
CA GLU A 21 -9.40 -4.83 14.60
C GLU A 21 -9.07 -3.48 15.28
N MET A 22 -7.96 -2.83 14.92
CA MET A 22 -7.46 -1.60 15.54
C MET A 22 -7.39 -0.48 14.50
N LYS A 23 -8.53 -0.16 13.89
CA LYS A 23 -8.59 0.84 12.81
C LYS A 23 -8.60 2.29 13.30
N VAL A 24 -9.11 2.53 14.51
CA VAL A 24 -9.20 3.89 15.08
C VAL A 24 -7.82 4.36 15.55
N GLU A 25 -7.13 3.52 16.32
CA GLU A 25 -5.74 3.70 16.71
C GLU A 25 -4.90 2.73 15.88
N ARG A 26 -4.22 3.22 14.84
CA ARG A 26 -3.59 2.33 13.85
C ARG A 26 -2.47 1.54 14.50
N VAL A 27 -2.65 0.24 14.60
CA VAL A 27 -1.60 -0.69 15.05
C VAL A 27 -1.17 -1.55 13.86
N SER A 28 0.11 -1.56 13.55
CA SER A 28 0.65 -2.40 12.48
C SER A 28 0.64 -3.88 12.90
N TYR A 29 0.54 -4.79 11.94
CA TYR A 29 1.10 -6.13 12.08
C TYR A 29 2.61 -6.04 12.24
N ASP A 30 3.18 -7.08 12.85
CA ASP A 30 4.60 -7.19 13.15
C ASP A 30 5.45 -7.30 11.89
N VAL A 31 4.85 -7.76 10.79
CA VAL A 31 5.48 -7.96 9.48
C VAL A 31 4.53 -7.53 8.35
N ILE A 32 5.10 -7.30 7.16
CA ILE A 32 4.34 -7.02 5.94
C ILE A 32 3.33 -8.13 5.64
N THR A 33 2.09 -7.74 5.31
CA THR A 33 1.07 -8.68 4.88
C THR A 33 1.25 -9.08 3.42
N PRO A 34 0.80 -10.28 3.00
CA PRO A 34 0.85 -10.68 1.58
C PRO A 34 0.13 -9.70 0.65
N SER A 35 -0.93 -9.04 1.12
CA SER A 35 -1.66 -8.03 0.34
C SER A 35 -0.81 -6.76 0.11
N ALA A 36 -0.12 -6.27 1.14
CA ALA A 36 0.79 -5.13 1.02
C ALA A 36 2.01 -5.48 0.16
N ALA A 37 2.58 -6.69 0.34
CA ALA A 37 3.67 -7.18 -0.50
C ALA A 37 3.25 -7.25 -1.97
N ARG A 38 2.07 -7.80 -2.29
CA ARG A 38 1.52 -7.82 -3.65
C ARG A 38 1.40 -6.42 -4.25
N ALA A 39 0.92 -5.44 -3.47
CA ALA A 39 0.77 -4.07 -3.92
C ALA A 39 2.11 -3.43 -4.36
N ILE A 40 3.24 -3.84 -3.76
CA ILE A 40 4.58 -3.38 -4.18
C ILE A 40 4.91 -3.90 -5.58
N PHE A 41 4.63 -5.17 -5.87
CA PHE A 41 4.80 -5.72 -7.22
C PHE A 41 3.87 -5.04 -8.23
N ASP A 42 2.61 -4.82 -7.86
CA ASP A 42 1.61 -4.13 -8.68
C ASP A 42 2.06 -2.69 -9.01
N ALA A 43 2.64 -1.97 -8.04
CA ALA A 43 3.14 -0.61 -8.22
C ALA A 43 4.28 -0.53 -9.25
N ILE A 44 5.12 -1.57 -9.36
CA ILE A 44 6.16 -1.66 -10.40
C ILE A 44 5.54 -2.02 -11.76
N LEU A 45 4.73 -3.08 -11.78
CA LEU A 45 4.01 -3.50 -12.97
C LEU A 45 2.69 -4.19 -12.61
N TRP A 46 1.60 -3.56 -13.03
CA TRP A 46 0.27 -4.16 -13.05
C TRP A 46 -0.36 -4.02 -14.44
N LYS A 47 -1.03 -5.09 -14.87
CA LYS A 47 -1.88 -5.12 -16.06
C LYS A 47 -3.05 -6.08 -15.81
N PRO A 48 -4.24 -5.87 -16.43
CA PRO A 48 -5.37 -6.79 -16.27
C PRO A 48 -5.07 -8.24 -16.66
N ALA A 49 -4.11 -8.44 -17.56
CA ALA A 49 -3.70 -9.76 -18.03
C ALA A 49 -2.83 -10.55 -17.03
N ILE A 50 -2.37 -9.95 -15.93
CA ILE A 50 -1.51 -10.62 -14.94
C ILE A 50 -2.01 -10.45 -13.52
N ARG A 51 -1.69 -11.41 -12.66
CA ARG A 51 -1.92 -11.34 -11.21
C ARG A 51 -0.71 -11.81 -10.44
N TRP A 52 -0.20 -10.94 -9.56
CA TRP A 52 0.89 -11.29 -8.66
C TRP A 52 0.43 -12.17 -7.49
N GLN A 53 1.22 -13.19 -7.20
CA GLN A 53 1.09 -14.10 -6.07
C GLN A 53 2.37 -14.08 -5.27
N VAL A 54 2.29 -13.59 -4.03
CA VAL A 54 3.40 -13.64 -3.08
C VAL A 54 3.58 -15.08 -2.61
N THR A 55 4.80 -15.59 -2.69
CA THR A 55 5.14 -16.98 -2.36
C THR A 55 5.92 -17.10 -1.06
N ARG A 56 6.76 -16.10 -0.75
CA ARG A 56 7.59 -16.07 0.47
C ARG A 56 7.91 -14.64 0.86
N ILE A 57 7.90 -14.38 2.16
CA ILE A 57 8.36 -13.12 2.77
C ILE A 57 9.48 -13.49 3.73
N GLU A 58 10.63 -12.85 3.57
CA GLU A 58 11.74 -12.96 4.52
C GLU A 58 11.89 -11.64 5.25
N VAL A 59 11.98 -11.72 6.58
CA VAL A 59 12.19 -10.58 7.46
C VAL A 59 13.69 -10.48 7.72
N LEU A 60 14.30 -9.38 7.27
CA LEU A 60 15.75 -9.20 7.30
C LEU A 60 16.23 -8.26 8.42
N ALA A 61 15.33 -7.46 8.97
CA ALA A 61 15.58 -6.59 10.12
C ALA A 61 14.73 -7.01 11.33
N PRO A 62 15.22 -6.78 12.57
CA PRO A 62 14.44 -7.05 13.77
C PRO A 62 13.19 -6.18 13.81
N ILE A 63 12.10 -6.72 14.37
CA ILE A 63 10.83 -6.01 14.53
C ILE A 63 11.02 -4.92 15.59
N ARG A 64 10.87 -3.67 15.17
CA ARG A 64 10.98 -2.48 16.04
C ARG A 64 9.77 -1.61 15.86
N TRP A 65 9.28 -1.10 16.98
CA TRP A 65 8.08 -0.27 17.02
C TRP A 65 8.43 1.20 17.25
N ILE A 66 7.57 2.08 16.76
CA ILE A 66 7.58 3.52 17.04
C ILE A 66 6.14 4.01 17.25
N ASN A 67 5.95 4.84 18.26
CA ASN A 67 4.70 5.56 18.46
C ASN A 67 4.74 6.86 17.67
N LEU A 68 3.79 7.07 16.77
CA LEU A 68 3.60 8.33 16.05
C LEU A 68 2.23 8.90 16.38
N ARG A 69 2.17 10.20 16.61
CA ARG A 69 0.91 10.94 16.76
C ARG A 69 0.73 11.87 15.58
N ARG A 70 -0.48 11.89 15.03
CA ARG A 70 -0.82 12.70 13.87
C ARG A 70 -2.11 13.45 14.11
N ASN A 71 -2.21 14.65 13.53
CA ASN A 71 -3.46 15.36 13.41
C ASN A 71 -4.15 14.84 12.14
N GLU A 72 -5.25 14.11 12.32
CA GLU A 72 -6.14 13.63 11.25
C GLU A 72 -7.50 14.33 11.35
N LEU A 73 -8.28 14.32 10.27
CA LEU A 73 -9.66 14.77 10.31
C LEU A 73 -10.51 13.81 11.16
N GLY A 74 -11.30 14.36 12.09
CA GLY A 74 -12.16 13.59 12.99
C GLY A 74 -13.32 12.93 12.27
N GLY A 75 -13.94 13.63 11.33
CA GLY A 75 -15.12 13.20 10.59
C GLY A 75 -15.04 13.40 9.08
N VAL A 76 -16.07 12.89 8.43
CA VAL A 76 -16.35 13.13 7.00
C VAL A 76 -17.58 14.01 6.92
N ILE A 77 -17.62 14.92 5.95
CA ILE A 77 -18.78 15.78 5.73
C ILE A 77 -20.07 14.96 5.58
N SER A 78 -21.14 15.41 6.23
CA SER A 78 -22.41 14.68 6.21
C SER A 78 -23.02 14.65 4.81
N ALA A 79 -23.58 13.50 4.42
CA ALA A 79 -24.26 13.35 3.13
C ALA A 79 -25.43 14.34 2.94
N ARG A 80 -26.04 14.80 4.05
CA ARG A 80 -27.09 15.82 4.03
C ARG A 80 -26.55 17.16 3.55
N ASN A 81 -25.40 17.60 4.07
CA ASN A 81 -24.80 18.88 3.69
C ASN A 81 -24.37 18.88 2.23
N VAL A 82 -23.83 17.74 1.75
CA VAL A 82 -23.52 17.53 0.33
C VAL A 82 -24.78 17.68 -0.53
N LYS A 83 -25.88 17.00 -0.19
CA LYS A 83 -27.14 17.08 -0.94
C LYS A 83 -27.72 18.50 -0.97
N THR A 84 -27.60 19.25 0.13
CA THR A 84 -28.06 20.64 0.18
C THR A 84 -27.24 21.53 -0.75
N ALA A 85 -25.92 21.45 -0.70
CA ALA A 85 -25.04 22.23 -1.58
C ALA A 85 -25.25 21.90 -3.07
N MET A 86 -25.46 20.62 -3.39
CA MET A 86 -25.80 20.18 -4.75
C MET A 86 -27.11 20.80 -5.24
N LYS A 87 -28.18 20.78 -4.42
CA LYS A 87 -29.48 21.38 -4.77
C LYS A 87 -29.41 22.89 -4.93
N GLN A 88 -28.57 23.55 -4.13
CA GLN A 88 -28.42 25.01 -4.15
C GLN A 88 -27.43 25.49 -5.22
N GLY A 89 -26.67 24.59 -5.85
CA GLY A 89 -25.62 24.93 -6.83
C GLY A 89 -24.41 25.67 -6.23
N ARG A 90 -24.39 25.86 -4.91
CA ARG A 90 -23.34 26.55 -4.14
C ARG A 90 -23.31 26.00 -2.72
N GLY A 91 -22.14 26.01 -2.09
CA GLY A 91 -21.96 25.60 -0.69
C GLY A 91 -20.51 25.27 -0.39
N ASN A 92 -20.13 25.39 0.88
CA ASN A 92 -18.80 24.97 1.33
C ASN A 92 -18.80 23.49 1.69
N LEU A 93 -18.08 22.69 0.91
CA LEU A 93 -17.84 21.26 1.19
C LEU A 93 -16.43 21.00 1.73
N GLY A 94 -15.62 22.04 1.87
CA GLY A 94 -14.32 21.96 2.52
C GLY A 94 -14.50 21.68 4.00
N VAL A 95 -13.83 20.63 4.49
CA VAL A 95 -13.66 20.38 5.92
C VAL A 95 -12.26 20.87 6.27
N TYR A 96 -12.20 21.89 7.12
CA TYR A 96 -10.94 22.42 7.62
C TYR A 96 -10.49 21.60 8.82
N VAL A 97 -9.21 21.25 8.85
CA VAL A 97 -8.66 20.39 9.91
C VAL A 97 -8.67 21.10 11.26
N GLU A 98 -8.70 22.43 11.26
CA GLU A 98 -8.78 23.27 12.44
C GLU A 98 -10.10 23.09 13.21
N ASP A 99 -11.20 22.85 12.49
CA ASP A 99 -12.55 22.78 13.06
C ASP A 99 -12.92 21.36 13.56
N ASP A 100 -12.27 20.32 13.03
CA ASP A 100 -12.54 18.91 13.34
C ASP A 100 -11.23 18.10 13.41
N ARG A 101 -10.31 18.56 14.26
CA ARG A 101 -9.01 17.91 14.46
C ARG A 101 -9.12 16.74 15.43
N GLN A 102 -8.69 15.56 15.00
CA GLN A 102 -8.48 14.43 15.89
C GLN A 102 -7.00 14.05 15.95
N GLN A 103 -6.45 13.96 17.17
CA GLN A 103 -5.12 13.39 17.37
C GLN A 103 -5.21 11.89 17.47
N ARG A 104 -4.63 11.19 16.49
CA ARG A 104 -4.59 9.74 16.47
C ARG A 104 -3.16 9.28 16.73
N ALA A 105 -3.02 8.44 17.74
CA ALA A 105 -1.81 7.68 17.96
C ALA A 105 -1.82 6.44 17.07
N GLY A 106 -0.66 6.08 16.55
CA GLY A 106 -0.45 4.83 15.85
C GLY A 106 0.86 4.18 16.29
N LEU A 107 0.83 2.85 16.33
CA LEU A 107 1.98 2.01 16.61
C LEU A 107 2.50 1.45 15.27
N PHE A 108 3.54 2.08 14.76
CA PHE A 108 4.17 1.79 13.48
C PHE A 108 5.40 0.92 13.67
N LEU A 109 5.83 0.26 12.60
CA LEU A 109 7.16 -0.33 12.53
C LEU A 109 8.18 0.71 12.09
N ARG A 110 9.43 0.57 12.56
CA ARG A 110 10.57 1.38 12.13
C ARG A 110 11.73 0.52 11.64
N ASP A 111 12.55 1.08 10.76
CA ASP A 111 13.76 0.45 10.19
C ASP A 111 13.47 -0.92 9.57
N VAL A 112 12.44 -1.02 8.74
CA VAL A 112 11.99 -2.32 8.20
C VAL A 112 12.79 -2.73 6.97
N HIS A 113 13.09 -4.03 6.86
CA HIS A 113 13.78 -4.61 5.72
C HIS A 113 13.22 -6.01 5.43
N TYR A 114 12.74 -6.18 4.21
CA TYR A 114 12.15 -7.42 3.73
C TYR A 114 12.80 -7.88 2.43
N ARG A 115 12.79 -9.19 2.22
CA ARG A 115 12.96 -9.79 0.90
C ARG A 115 11.67 -10.47 0.49
N LEU A 116 11.07 -9.99 -0.58
CA LEU A 116 9.75 -10.40 -1.04
C LEU A 116 9.89 -11.27 -2.28
N HIS A 117 9.28 -12.45 -2.25
CA HIS A 117 9.23 -13.36 -3.38
C HIS A 117 7.81 -13.43 -3.93
N ALA A 118 7.68 -13.27 -5.23
CA ALA A 118 6.41 -13.42 -5.91
C ALA A 118 6.56 -14.00 -7.31
N ARG A 119 5.49 -14.62 -7.80
CA ARG A 119 5.32 -15.01 -9.19
C ARG A 119 4.08 -14.31 -9.74
N PHE A 120 3.95 -14.19 -11.04
CA PHE A 120 2.69 -13.77 -11.64
C PHE A 120 2.06 -14.91 -12.44
N GLU A 121 0.74 -14.94 -12.43
CA GLU A 121 -0.07 -15.78 -13.30
C GLU A 121 -0.64 -14.94 -14.43
N LEU A 122 -0.71 -15.52 -15.62
CA LEU A 122 -1.44 -14.94 -16.75
C LEU A 122 -2.93 -15.23 -16.60
N LEU A 123 -3.71 -14.17 -16.61
CA LEU A 123 -5.17 -14.22 -16.65
C LEU A 123 -5.68 -14.24 -18.10
N ASP A 124 -4.96 -13.60 -19.03
CA ASP A 124 -5.24 -13.69 -20.47
C ASP A 124 -4.23 -14.64 -21.13
N LYS A 125 -4.70 -15.82 -21.54
CA LYS A 125 -3.87 -16.86 -22.19
C LYS A 125 -3.43 -16.49 -23.61
N ARG A 126 -3.95 -15.40 -24.20
CA ARG A 126 -3.53 -14.91 -25.52
C ARG A 126 -2.20 -14.17 -25.47
N GLU A 127 -1.77 -13.74 -24.29
CA GLU A 127 -0.51 -13.03 -24.10
C GLU A 127 0.60 -13.96 -23.62
N GLY A 128 1.82 -13.72 -24.10
CA GLY A 128 3.02 -14.43 -23.66
C GLY A 128 3.56 -13.89 -22.32
N PRO A 129 3.94 -14.77 -21.37
CA PRO A 129 4.45 -14.32 -20.07
C PRO A 129 5.80 -13.59 -20.18
N GLU A 130 6.57 -13.83 -21.24
CA GLU A 130 7.90 -13.26 -21.49
C GLU A 130 7.84 -11.73 -21.55
N LYS A 131 6.83 -11.19 -22.25
CA LYS A 131 6.58 -9.74 -22.36
C LYS A 131 6.49 -9.08 -20.98
N TYR A 132 5.72 -9.68 -20.07
CA TYR A 132 5.51 -9.15 -18.72
C TYR A 132 6.72 -9.38 -17.82
N ALA A 133 7.38 -10.53 -17.97
CA ALA A 133 8.61 -10.86 -17.27
C ALA A 133 9.73 -9.85 -17.55
N GLU A 134 9.95 -9.53 -18.82
CA GLU A 134 10.96 -8.55 -19.25
C GLU A 134 10.59 -7.13 -18.81
N MET A 135 9.32 -6.76 -18.96
CA MET A 135 8.84 -5.44 -18.54
C MET A 135 9.04 -5.21 -17.04
N PHE A 136 8.68 -6.20 -16.21
CA PHE A 136 8.87 -6.12 -14.76
C PHE A 136 10.35 -6.04 -14.40
N GLN A 137 11.19 -6.94 -14.94
CA GLN A 137 12.62 -6.96 -14.64
C GLN A 137 13.30 -5.63 -15.02
N ARG A 138 12.98 -5.08 -16.19
CA ARG A 138 13.50 -3.79 -16.64
C ARG A 138 13.10 -2.67 -15.70
N ARG A 139 11.82 -2.62 -15.30
CA ARG A 139 11.29 -1.58 -14.41
C ARG A 139 11.92 -1.67 -13.01
N ALA A 140 11.93 -2.86 -12.42
CA ALA A 140 12.51 -3.08 -11.10
C ALA A 140 13.99 -2.70 -11.05
N ARG A 141 14.79 -3.10 -12.06
CA ARG A 141 16.23 -2.76 -12.13
C ARG A 141 16.50 -1.27 -12.27
N ARG A 142 15.61 -0.54 -12.95
CA ARG A 142 15.73 0.91 -13.18
C ARG A 142 15.03 1.75 -12.10
N GLY A 143 14.45 1.13 -11.08
CA GLY A 143 13.64 1.82 -10.08
C GLY A 143 12.37 2.47 -10.66
N GLN A 144 11.90 2.02 -11.82
CA GLN A 144 10.70 2.56 -12.47
C GLN A 144 9.45 1.92 -11.90
N CYS A 145 8.47 2.74 -11.55
CA CYS A 145 7.17 2.30 -11.05
C CYS A 145 6.05 3.16 -11.65
N PHE A 146 4.82 2.65 -11.65
CA PHE A 146 3.63 3.41 -12.02
C PHE A 146 3.25 4.42 -10.94
N ASN A 147 3.41 4.02 -9.69
CA ASN A 147 3.30 4.88 -8.51
C ASN A 147 4.37 4.46 -7.52
N GLN A 148 4.82 5.39 -6.68
CA GLN A 148 5.76 5.07 -5.61
C GLN A 148 5.18 3.94 -4.74
N PRO A 149 5.89 2.80 -4.58
CA PRO A 149 5.50 1.77 -3.63
C PRO A 149 5.58 2.32 -2.21
N TYR A 150 4.66 1.88 -1.36
CA TYR A 150 4.56 2.33 0.03
C TYR A 150 4.37 1.14 0.96
N LEU A 151 4.78 1.29 2.22
CA LEU A 151 4.77 0.22 3.22
C LEU A 151 3.52 0.29 4.09
N GLY A 152 2.40 -0.07 3.47
CA GLY A 152 1.09 -0.12 4.10
C GLY A 152 0.27 1.14 3.90
N CYS A 153 0.72 2.28 4.42
CA CYS A 153 0.07 3.58 4.21
C CYS A 153 0.99 4.53 3.40
N ARG A 154 0.45 5.60 2.78
CA ARG A 154 1.14 6.43 1.76
C ARG A 154 1.91 7.65 2.32
N GLU A 155 1.79 7.89 3.60
CA GLU A 155 2.45 8.96 4.36
C GLU A 155 3.98 8.88 4.22
#